data_AF-A0A1D2YW78-F1
#
_entry.id   AF-A0A1D2YW78-F1
#
_cell.length_a   1.000
_cell.length_b   1.000
_cell.length_c   1.000
_cell.angle_alpha   90.00
_cell.angle_beta   90.00
_cell.angle_gamma   90.00
#
_symmetry.space_group_name_H-M   'P 1'
#
loop_
_entity.id
_entity.type
_entity.pdbx_description
1 polymer ?
#
loop_
_entity_poly.entity_id
_entity_poly.type
_entity_poly.pdbx_seq_one_letter_code
_entity_poly.pdbx_strand_id
1 'polypeptide(L)'
;MFFHGINYQHMLFQYPILSPRLTIKRQKMEQKKDRIHLVERFGFEPVHFLESSDTYSIQNCLESCFSFGNVVVVFKELPLPMLQLSKNEVGVPAIDLRLADYFVVETLKLMSDLRKIFPKTPIFYFNQLERISPFIQFKRIKLLKKVRIGEYKASI
;
A
#
# COMPACT_ATOMS: atom_id res chain seq x y z
N MET A 1 2.47 8.51 6.47
CA MET A 1 2.30 7.12 5.99
C MET A 1 2.68 7.08 4.52
N PHE A 2 3.09 5.93 4.03
CA PHE A 2 3.62 5.74 2.68
C PHE A 2 2.78 4.72 1.92
N PHE A 3 2.42 5.03 0.68
CA PHE A 3 1.47 4.28 -0.13
C PHE A 3 2.08 3.90 -1.47
N HIS A 4 1.97 2.62 -1.83
CA HIS A 4 2.44 2.12 -3.12
C HIS A 4 1.33 1.37 -3.85
N GLY A 5 0.96 1.85 -5.03
CA GLY A 5 0.00 1.19 -5.92
C GLY A 5 0.68 0.14 -6.80
N ILE A 6 0.15 -1.09 -6.80
CA ILE A 6 0.68 -2.20 -7.58
C ILE A 6 -0.45 -3.10 -8.10
N ASN A 7 -0.26 -3.67 -9.29
CA ASN A 7 -1.14 -4.72 -9.76
C ASN A 7 -0.88 -6.03 -8.99
N TYR A 8 -1.94 -6.68 -8.50
CA TYR A 8 -1.85 -7.93 -7.74
C TYR A 8 -0.96 -8.99 -8.42
N GLN A 9 -1.08 -9.20 -9.74
CA GLN A 9 -0.25 -10.18 -10.45
C GLN A 9 1.24 -9.81 -10.44
N HIS A 10 1.55 -8.52 -10.56
CA HIS A 10 2.92 -8.02 -10.49
C HIS A 10 3.49 -8.16 -9.08
N MET A 11 2.67 -7.90 -8.07
CA MET A 11 3.02 -8.12 -6.67
C MET A 11 3.35 -9.60 -6.40
N LEU A 12 2.56 -10.55 -6.93
CA LEU A 12 2.87 -11.98 -6.80
C LEU A 12 4.19 -12.37 -7.45
N PHE A 13 4.50 -11.79 -8.61
CA PHE A 13 5.74 -12.10 -9.34
C PHE A 13 6.99 -11.62 -8.59
N GLN A 14 6.89 -10.50 -7.86
CA GLN A 14 8.00 -9.93 -7.10
C GLN A 14 7.99 -10.33 -5.62
N TYR A 15 6.97 -11.03 -5.16
CA TYR A 15 6.87 -11.42 -3.76
C TYR A 15 8.09 -12.27 -3.32
N PRO A 16 8.68 -12.02 -2.14
CA PRO A 16 8.25 -11.05 -1.12
C PRO A 16 8.89 -9.66 -1.23
N ILE A 17 9.95 -9.51 -2.03
CA ILE A 17 10.73 -8.28 -2.11
C ILE A 17 10.41 -7.54 -3.41
N LEU A 18 9.72 -6.41 -3.27
CA LEU A 18 9.48 -5.51 -4.38
C LEU A 18 10.76 -4.72 -4.67
N SER A 19 11.28 -4.83 -5.89
CA SER A 19 12.44 -4.07 -6.33
C SER A 19 12.41 -3.81 -7.84
N PRO A 20 12.86 -2.63 -8.31
CA PRO A 20 12.71 -2.27 -9.73
C PRO A 20 13.55 -3.15 -10.67
N ARG A 21 14.60 -3.78 -10.12
CA ARG A 21 15.48 -4.73 -10.80
C ARG A 21 14.73 -5.91 -11.44
N LEU A 22 13.58 -6.29 -10.89
CA LEU A 22 12.81 -7.44 -11.39
C LEU A 22 11.87 -7.08 -12.57
N THR A 23 11.66 -5.79 -12.84
CA THR A 23 10.73 -5.28 -13.88
C THR A 23 11.38 -4.94 -15.21
N ILE A 24 12.70 -5.12 -15.33
CA ILE A 24 13.56 -4.70 -16.46
C ILE A 24 13.06 -5.20 -17.84
N LYS A 25 12.38 -6.35 -17.90
CA LYS A 25 11.98 -6.97 -19.18
C LYS A 25 10.75 -6.35 -19.87
N ARG A 26 10.03 -5.39 -19.26
CA ARG A 26 8.73 -4.90 -19.79
C ARG A 26 8.56 -3.37 -19.94
N GLN A 27 9.60 -2.56 -19.76
CA GLN A 27 9.46 -1.10 -19.75
C GLN A 27 9.35 -0.46 -21.16
N LYS A 28 8.43 0.50 -21.30
CA LYS A 28 8.27 1.37 -22.49
C LYS A 28 9.44 2.36 -22.60
N MET A 29 9.66 2.94 -23.78
CA MET A 29 10.83 3.79 -24.07
C MET A 29 10.95 5.05 -23.19
N GLU A 30 9.83 5.65 -22.76
CA GLU A 30 9.85 6.82 -21.85
C GLU A 30 10.26 6.43 -20.43
N GLN A 31 9.77 5.30 -19.93
CA GLN A 31 10.17 4.72 -18.64
C GLN A 31 11.67 4.40 -18.62
N LYS A 32 12.25 4.03 -19.78
CA LYS A 32 13.70 3.81 -19.89
C LYS A 32 14.51 5.09 -19.72
N LYS A 33 14.05 6.24 -20.23
CA LYS A 33 14.79 7.51 -20.11
C LYS A 33 14.78 8.02 -18.67
N ASP A 34 13.63 7.97 -18.02
CA ASP A 34 13.49 8.35 -16.61
C ASP A 34 14.34 7.44 -15.70
N ARG A 35 14.29 6.13 -15.98
CA ARG A 35 15.16 5.14 -15.32
C ARG A 35 16.65 5.44 -15.51
N ILE A 36 17.09 5.76 -16.74
CA ILE A 36 18.50 6.11 -17.00
C ILE A 36 18.89 7.32 -16.15
N HIS A 37 18.05 8.37 -16.13
CA HIS A 37 18.31 9.57 -15.34
C HIS A 37 18.39 9.28 -13.83
N LEU A 38 17.51 8.43 -13.30
CA LEU A 38 17.52 8.04 -11.88
C LEU A 38 18.73 7.17 -11.53
N VAL A 39 19.10 6.22 -12.38
CA VAL A 39 20.29 5.37 -12.19
C VAL A 39 21.57 6.21 -12.27
N GLU A 40 21.66 7.15 -13.21
CA GLU A 40 22.81 8.05 -13.34
C GLU A 40 22.93 9.00 -12.15
N ARG A 41 21.81 9.49 -11.62
CA ARG A 41 21.78 10.48 -10.54
C ARG A 41 21.91 9.87 -9.13
N PHE A 42 21.36 8.68 -8.91
CA PHE A 42 21.22 8.08 -7.58
C PHE A 42 21.80 6.65 -7.48
N GLY A 43 22.27 6.06 -8.59
CA GLY A 43 22.84 4.72 -8.62
C GLY A 43 21.82 3.58 -8.71
N PHE A 44 20.51 3.86 -8.63
CA PHE A 44 19.44 2.85 -8.78
C PHE A 44 18.08 3.48 -9.16
N GLU A 45 17.19 2.65 -9.69
CA GLU A 45 15.77 2.97 -9.87
C GLU A 45 15.03 2.61 -8.56
N PRO A 46 14.27 3.53 -7.93
CA PRO A 46 13.59 3.29 -6.67
C PRO A 46 12.20 2.65 -6.84
N VAL A 47 11.71 2.01 -5.78
CA VAL A 47 10.27 1.75 -5.59
C VAL A 47 9.65 3.03 -5.07
N HIS A 48 8.64 3.53 -5.79
CA HIS A 48 8.00 4.82 -5.54
C HIS A 48 6.86 4.69 -4.54
N PHE A 49 6.78 5.63 -3.59
CA PHE A 49 5.73 5.73 -2.59
C PHE A 49 5.19 7.14 -2.52
N LEU A 50 3.87 7.28 -2.43
CA LEU A 50 3.24 8.54 -2.05
C LEU A 50 3.26 8.69 -0.53
N GLU A 51 3.63 9.86 -0.05
CA GLU A 51 3.59 10.22 1.36
C GLU A 51 2.34 11.05 1.67
N SER A 52 1.56 10.59 2.65
CA SER A 52 0.45 11.40 3.19
C SER A 52 0.99 12.53 4.06
N SER A 53 0.55 13.75 3.83
CA SER A 53 0.86 14.95 4.61
C SER A 53 -0.40 15.80 4.83
N ASP A 54 -0.28 16.89 5.57
CA ASP A 54 -1.38 17.86 5.76
C ASP A 54 -1.86 18.46 4.43
N THR A 55 -0.99 18.51 3.42
CA THR A 55 -1.31 19.04 2.09
C THR A 55 -1.64 17.94 1.06
N TYR A 56 -1.54 16.68 1.43
CA TYR A 56 -1.81 15.55 0.56
C TYR A 56 -2.39 14.39 1.36
N SER A 57 -3.73 14.30 1.36
CA SER A 57 -4.47 13.41 2.25
C SER A 57 -4.27 11.94 1.91
N ILE A 58 -4.59 11.06 2.86
CA ILE A 58 -4.64 9.60 2.63
C ILE A 58 -5.56 9.25 1.46
N GLN A 59 -6.69 9.96 1.31
CA GLN A 59 -7.62 9.75 0.20
C GLN A 59 -6.93 10.04 -1.14
N ASN A 60 -6.24 11.17 -1.24
CA ASN A 60 -5.50 11.55 -2.46
C ASN A 60 -4.41 10.52 -2.79
N CYS A 61 -3.67 10.03 -1.78
CA CYS A 61 -2.69 8.96 -1.97
C CYS A 61 -3.35 7.70 -2.55
N LEU A 62 -4.47 7.26 -1.99
CA LEU A 62 -5.15 6.05 -2.42
C LEU A 62 -5.72 6.18 -3.84
N GLU A 63 -6.44 7.25 -4.13
CA GLU A 63 -6.97 7.53 -5.48
C GLU A 63 -5.85 7.53 -6.53
N SER A 64 -4.74 8.20 -6.20
CA SER A 64 -3.58 8.25 -7.09
C SER A 64 -2.92 6.88 -7.24
N CYS A 65 -2.74 6.13 -6.15
CA CYS A 65 -2.17 4.77 -6.21
C CYS A 65 -3.04 3.79 -6.99
N PHE A 66 -4.37 3.88 -6.91
CA PHE A 66 -5.28 3.00 -7.66
C PHE A 66 -5.22 3.24 -9.18
N SER A 67 -4.75 4.41 -9.64
CA SER A 67 -4.46 4.62 -11.06
C SER A 67 -3.33 3.74 -11.61
N PHE A 68 -2.47 3.19 -10.74
CA PHE A 68 -1.32 2.35 -11.12
C PHE A 68 -1.55 0.85 -10.91
N GLY A 69 -2.55 0.48 -10.11
CA GLY A 69 -2.80 -0.91 -9.76
C GLY A 69 -4.03 -1.10 -8.88
N ASN A 70 -4.40 -2.35 -8.62
CA ASN A 70 -5.62 -2.71 -7.88
C ASN A 70 -5.36 -3.10 -6.42
N VAL A 71 -4.10 -3.00 -5.98
CA VAL A 71 -3.67 -3.20 -4.58
C VAL A 71 -2.82 -2.01 -4.18
N VAL A 72 -3.13 -1.40 -3.04
CA VAL A 72 -2.27 -0.42 -2.40
C VAL A 72 -1.66 -1.03 -1.15
N VAL A 73 -0.32 -1.01 -1.11
CA VAL A 73 0.46 -1.47 0.04
C VAL A 73 0.81 -0.25 0.88
N VAL A 74 0.59 -0.32 2.19
CA VAL A 74 0.78 0.82 3.09
C VAL A 74 1.80 0.49 4.18
N PHE A 75 2.69 1.46 4.41
CA PHE A 75 3.73 1.42 5.42
C PHE A 75 3.69 2.68 6.29
N LYS A 76 3.94 2.54 7.58
CA LYS A 76 4.19 3.67 8.49
C LYS A 76 5.59 4.21 8.33
N GLU A 77 6.54 3.32 8.08
CA GLU A 77 7.97 3.61 7.96
C GLU A 77 8.53 2.90 6.73
N LEU A 78 9.48 3.55 6.06
CA LEU A 78 10.19 2.98 4.92
C LEU A 78 11.66 2.71 5.31
N PRO A 79 12.30 1.70 4.72
CA PRO A 79 13.71 1.43 4.94
C PRO A 79 14.58 2.54 4.36
N LEU A 80 15.73 2.77 4.99
CA LEU A 80 16.77 3.64 4.46
C LEU A 80 17.67 2.89 3.46
N PRO A 81 18.27 3.58 2.48
CA PRO A 81 18.13 5.01 2.19
C PRO A 81 16.79 5.35 1.52
N MET A 82 16.22 6.49 1.91
CA MET A 82 15.08 7.10 1.23
C MET A 82 15.55 8.25 0.34
N LEU A 83 14.96 8.37 -0.84
CA LEU A 83 15.18 9.46 -1.79
C LEU A 83 13.90 10.28 -1.91
N GLN A 84 13.98 11.59 -1.71
CA GLN A 84 12.85 12.47 -2.02
C GLN A 84 12.78 12.68 -3.53
N LEU A 85 11.70 12.23 -4.17
CA LEU A 85 11.52 12.33 -5.62
C LEU A 85 10.67 13.55 -6.01
N SER A 86 9.65 13.85 -5.22
CA SER A 86 8.82 15.05 -5.34
C SER A 86 8.28 15.46 -3.98
N LYS A 87 7.46 16.53 -3.88
CA LYS A 87 6.91 17.01 -2.59
C LYS A 87 6.21 15.92 -1.77
N ASN A 88 5.50 15.01 -2.44
CA ASN A 88 4.70 13.96 -1.79
C ASN A 88 5.15 12.56 -2.21
N GLU A 89 6.35 12.42 -2.77
CA GLU A 89 6.82 11.15 -3.31
C GLU A 89 8.24 10.86 -2.85
N VAL A 90 8.41 9.64 -2.35
CA VAL A 90 9.69 9.11 -1.86
C VAL A 90 10.00 7.79 -2.54
N GLY A 91 11.28 7.51 -2.71
CA GLY A 91 11.80 6.30 -3.33
C GLY A 91 12.69 5.51 -2.38
N VAL A 92 12.57 4.18 -2.40
CA VAL A 92 13.52 3.27 -1.70
C VAL A 92 14.06 2.20 -2.66
N PRO A 93 15.26 1.64 -2.45
CA PRO A 93 15.84 0.65 -3.36
C PRO A 93 15.00 -0.63 -3.49
N ALA A 94 14.43 -1.08 -2.37
CA ALA A 94 13.60 -2.26 -2.28
C ALA A 94 12.75 -2.20 -1.01
N ILE A 95 11.66 -2.95 -0.98
CA ILE A 95 10.79 -3.09 0.20
C ILE A 95 10.36 -4.54 0.36
N ASP A 96 10.24 -5.00 1.60
CA ASP A 96 9.65 -6.30 1.93
C ASP A 96 8.15 -6.14 2.17
N LEU A 97 7.33 -6.73 1.30
CA LEU A 97 5.88 -6.63 1.38
C LEU A 97 5.29 -7.27 2.65
N ARG A 98 6.05 -8.17 3.30
CA ARG A 98 5.63 -8.79 4.56
C ARG A 98 5.67 -7.81 5.74
N LEU A 99 6.39 -6.70 5.60
CA LEU A 99 6.46 -5.62 6.59
C LEU A 99 5.36 -4.56 6.40
N ALA A 100 4.45 -4.75 5.44
CA ALA A 100 3.33 -3.83 5.24
C ALA A 100 2.47 -3.74 6.50
N ASP A 101 2.09 -2.52 6.87
CA ASP A 101 1.16 -2.26 7.98
C ASP A 101 -0.26 -2.71 7.63
N TYR A 102 -0.68 -2.48 6.38
CA TYR A 102 -1.94 -2.95 5.83
C TYR A 102 -1.98 -2.86 4.30
N PHE A 103 -2.96 -3.52 3.70
CA PHE A 103 -3.29 -3.42 2.28
C PHE A 103 -4.65 -2.76 2.09
N VAL A 104 -4.84 -2.07 0.96
CA VAL A 104 -6.15 -1.57 0.51
C VAL A 104 -6.41 -2.11 -0.90
N VAL A 105 -7.65 -2.56 -1.17
CA VAL A 105 -8.03 -3.16 -2.46
C VAL A 105 -9.37 -2.67 -2.97
N GLU A 106 -9.56 -2.73 -4.29
CA GLU A 106 -10.79 -2.31 -4.97
C GLU A 106 -11.86 -3.40 -5.06
N THR A 107 -11.54 -4.66 -4.74
CA THR A 107 -12.50 -5.78 -4.83
C THR A 107 -12.41 -6.73 -3.64
N LEU A 108 -13.54 -7.28 -3.22
CA LEU A 108 -13.59 -8.29 -2.16
C LEU A 108 -12.89 -9.59 -2.58
N LYS A 109 -12.87 -9.90 -3.89
CA LYS A 109 -12.12 -11.04 -4.43
C LYS A 109 -10.62 -10.88 -4.14
N LEU A 110 -10.04 -9.72 -4.47
CA LEU A 110 -8.64 -9.42 -4.17
C LEU A 110 -8.35 -9.48 -2.68
N MET A 111 -9.29 -9.00 -1.84
CA MET A 111 -9.15 -9.10 -0.38
C MET A 111 -9.00 -10.55 0.07
N SER A 112 -9.85 -11.45 -0.46
CA SER A 112 -9.79 -12.89 -0.16
C SER A 112 -8.49 -13.53 -0.65
N ASP A 113 -8.06 -13.19 -1.86
CA ASP A 113 -6.84 -13.73 -2.45
C ASP A 113 -5.58 -13.26 -1.70
N LEU A 114 -5.49 -11.97 -1.35
CA LEU A 114 -4.41 -11.44 -0.52
C LEU A 114 -4.35 -12.08 0.86
N ARG A 115 -5.51 -12.37 1.47
CA ARG A 115 -5.60 -13.01 2.79
C ARG A 115 -4.94 -14.39 2.84
N LYS A 116 -4.90 -15.11 1.71
CA LYS A 116 -4.20 -16.39 1.61
C LYS A 116 -2.68 -16.23 1.73
N ILE A 117 -2.16 -15.06 1.34
CA ILE A 117 -0.71 -14.76 1.29
C ILE A 117 -0.28 -14.01 2.55
N PHE A 118 -1.09 -13.07 3.00
CA PHE A 118 -0.86 -12.21 4.16
C PHE A 118 -1.94 -12.45 5.23
N PRO A 119 -1.98 -13.63 5.87
CA PRO A 119 -3.08 -14.01 6.76
C PRO A 119 -3.18 -13.16 8.04
N LYS A 120 -2.09 -12.47 8.41
CA LYS A 120 -1.99 -11.68 9.64
C LYS A 120 -2.01 -10.18 9.41
N THR A 121 -1.89 -9.72 8.16
CA THR A 121 -1.84 -8.29 7.84
C THR A 121 -3.25 -7.77 7.58
N PRO A 122 -3.66 -6.64 8.17
CA PRO A 122 -4.96 -6.03 7.87
C PRO A 122 -5.13 -5.72 6.38
N ILE A 123 -6.33 -5.94 5.86
CA ILE A 123 -6.69 -5.64 4.47
C ILE A 123 -8.02 -4.89 4.48
N PHE A 124 -8.09 -3.76 3.80
CA PHE A 124 -9.27 -2.90 3.71
C PHE A 124 -9.78 -2.81 2.28
N TYR A 125 -11.08 -2.57 2.14
CA TYR A 125 -11.73 -2.36 0.85
C TYR A 125 -11.94 -0.86 0.60
N PHE A 126 -11.57 -0.35 -0.57
CA PHE A 126 -11.48 1.10 -0.82
C PHE A 126 -12.83 1.82 -0.69
N ASN A 127 -13.94 1.28 -1.21
CA ASN A 127 -15.25 1.95 -1.06
C ASN A 127 -15.81 1.93 0.38
N GLN A 128 -15.13 1.29 1.35
CA GLN A 128 -15.46 1.46 2.77
C GLN A 128 -14.85 2.74 3.37
N LEU A 129 -13.89 3.39 2.70
CA LEU A 129 -13.19 4.56 3.25
C LEU A 129 -14.02 5.85 3.20
N GLU A 130 -15.05 5.92 2.35
CA GLU A 130 -16.05 7.01 2.41
C GLU A 130 -16.79 7.07 3.76
N ARG A 131 -16.76 5.98 4.55
CA ARG A 131 -17.40 5.91 5.88
C ARG A 131 -16.43 6.08 7.06
N ILE A 132 -15.13 6.31 6.83
CA ILE A 132 -14.09 6.17 7.88
C ILE A 132 -13.29 7.46 8.19
N SER A 133 -13.46 8.58 7.49
CA SER A 133 -12.74 9.81 7.86
C SER A 133 -13.65 10.79 8.61
N PRO A 134 -13.32 11.16 9.88
CA PRO A 134 -12.03 11.75 10.26
C PRO A 134 -11.21 10.99 11.33
N PHE A 135 -11.67 9.83 11.79
CA PHE A 135 -11.17 9.19 13.01
C PHE A 135 -10.32 7.91 12.76
N ILE A 136 -9.24 7.99 11.97
CA ILE A 136 -7.96 7.38 12.42
C ILE A 136 -7.36 8.34 13.48
N GLN A 137 -8.20 8.84 14.39
CA GLN A 137 -7.84 9.64 15.54
C GLN A 137 -7.67 8.64 16.69
N PHE A 138 -6.41 8.27 16.94
CA PHE A 138 -5.84 8.13 18.28
C PHE A 138 -6.46 7.18 19.32
N LYS A 139 -7.55 6.45 19.06
CA LYS A 139 -8.18 5.57 20.05
C LYS A 139 -8.08 4.09 19.71
N ARG A 140 -6.87 3.58 19.90
CA ARG A 140 -6.71 2.36 20.71
C ARG A 140 -7.41 2.63 22.07
N ILE A 141 -8.05 1.63 22.67
CA ILE A 141 -8.41 1.59 24.11
C ILE A 141 -9.72 2.33 24.49
N LYS A 142 -10.88 1.69 24.28
CA LYS A 142 -12.01 1.67 25.26
C LYS A 142 -13.21 0.80 24.85
N LEU A 143 -13.39 0.44 23.57
CA LEU A 143 -14.60 -0.25 23.13
C LEU A 143 -14.56 -1.79 23.12
N LEU A 144 -13.49 -2.43 23.60
CA LEU A 144 -13.47 -3.89 23.86
C LEU A 144 -14.02 -4.26 25.26
N LYS A 145 -14.60 -3.32 26.01
CA LYS A 145 -15.16 -3.59 27.35
C LYS A 145 -16.69 -3.56 27.45
N LYS A 146 -17.44 -3.39 26.36
CA LYS A 146 -18.90 -3.23 26.47
C LYS A 146 -19.71 -3.68 25.25
N VAL A 147 -19.55 -4.94 24.82
CA VAL A 147 -20.65 -5.68 24.17
C VAL A 147 -20.64 -7.11 24.69
N ARG A 148 -21.21 -7.27 25.90
CA ARG A 148 -22.00 -8.46 26.25
C ARG A 148 -23.41 -8.21 25.70
N ILE A 149 -24.11 -9.32 25.42
CA ILE A 149 -25.54 -9.44 25.05
C ILE A 149 -25.74 -9.22 23.53
N GLY A 150 -26.31 -10.15 22.74
CA GLY A 150 -27.32 -11.13 23.10
C GLY A 150 -27.24 -12.45 22.32
N GLU A 151 -27.92 -13.40 22.94
CA GLU A 151 -28.05 -14.81 22.64
C GLU A 151 -28.58 -15.06 21.23
N TYR A 152 -27.94 -15.98 20.51
CA TYR A 152 -28.60 -16.75 19.47
C TYR A 152 -29.63 -17.65 20.15
N LYS A 153 -30.92 -17.32 20.04
CA LYS A 153 -31.98 -18.32 20.11
C LYS A 153 -32.38 -18.69 18.69
N ALA A 154 -31.86 -19.83 18.27
CA ALA A 154 -32.48 -20.67 17.26
C ALA A 154 -33.09 -21.86 17.99
N SER A 155 -34.39 -22.13 17.79
CA SER A 155 -35.00 -23.46 17.69
C SER A 155 -36.53 -23.33 17.62
N ILE A 156 -37.04 -23.71 16.43
CA ILE A 156 -38.29 -24.44 16.06
C ILE A 156 -39.54 -24.15 16.89
#